data_AF-A0A395N6Z6-F1
#
_entry.id   AF-A0A395N6Z6-F1
#
_cell.length_a   1.000
_cell.length_b   1.000
_cell.length_c   1.000
_cell.angle_alpha   90.00
_cell.angle_beta   90.00
_cell.angle_gamma   90.00
#
_symmetry.space_group_name_H-M   'P 1'
#
loop_
_entity.id
_entity.type
_entity.pdbx_description
1 polymer ?
#
loop_
_entity_poly.entity_id
_entity_poly.type
_entity_poly.pdbx_seq_one_letter_code
_entity_poly.pdbx_strand_id
1 'polypeptide(L)'
;MSSPPVLSGADAAQIASTCASFNITVSEFAELQKRATAAKATAYCRYSRFRVGATLLCADEAGEVVYVPGANVENASYPVGTCAERVAFGTAVTSGIKTFRAIAVATDISPPASPCGMCRQL
;
A
#
# COMPACT_ATOMS: atom_id res chain seq x y z
N MET A 1 -16.04 -18.14 -7.80
CA MET A 1 -15.43 -16.97 -8.45
C MET A 1 -13.97 -17.30 -8.72
N SER A 2 -13.48 -17.13 -9.95
CA SER A 2 -12.04 -17.28 -10.24
C SER A 2 -11.27 -16.18 -9.52
N SER A 3 -10.07 -16.49 -9.01
CA SER A 3 -9.16 -15.45 -8.52
C SER A 3 -8.85 -14.48 -9.67
N PRO A 4 -8.77 -13.15 -9.39
CA PRO A 4 -8.34 -12.20 -10.39
C PRO A 4 -6.91 -12.53 -10.87
N PRO A 5 -6.60 -12.27 -12.15
CA PRO A 5 -5.27 -12.54 -12.68
C PRO A 5 -4.22 -11.66 -11.98
N VAL A 6 -3.07 -12.25 -11.65
CA VAL A 6 -1.92 -11.51 -11.13
C VAL A 6 -1.14 -10.96 -12.32
N LEU A 7 -1.03 -9.63 -12.39
CA LEU A 7 -0.28 -8.92 -13.43
C LEU A 7 1.14 -8.59 -12.92
N SER A 8 2.10 -8.55 -13.85
CA SER A 8 3.49 -8.23 -13.59
C SER A 8 3.69 -6.72 -13.47
N GLY A 9 4.23 -6.28 -12.32
CA GLY A 9 4.69 -4.91 -12.11
C GLY A 9 6.02 -4.58 -12.81
N ALA A 10 6.57 -5.50 -13.63
CA ALA A 10 7.77 -5.27 -14.43
C ALA A 10 7.46 -5.21 -15.95
N ASP A 11 6.24 -5.55 -16.37
CA ASP A 11 5.81 -5.48 -17.77
C ASP A 11 5.17 -4.12 -18.05
N ALA A 12 5.84 -3.30 -18.86
CA ALA A 12 5.38 -1.95 -19.20
C ALA A 12 4.00 -1.94 -19.88
N ALA A 13 3.66 -2.95 -20.69
CA ALA A 13 2.36 -3.02 -21.35
C ALA A 13 1.24 -3.33 -20.34
N GLN A 14 1.51 -4.24 -19.39
CA GLN A 14 0.56 -4.55 -18.31
C GLN A 14 0.39 -3.36 -17.36
N ILE A 15 1.46 -2.66 -17.01
CA ILE A 15 1.41 -1.43 -16.20
C ILE A 15 0.57 -0.37 -16.92
N ALA A 16 0.86 -0.07 -18.19
CA ALA A 16 0.13 0.94 -18.95
C ALA A 16 -1.37 0.62 -19.06
N SER A 17 -1.71 -0.62 -19.38
CA SER A 17 -3.11 -1.09 -19.47
C SER A 17 -3.83 -1.03 -18.12
N THR A 18 -3.18 -1.45 -17.03
CA THR A 18 -3.74 -1.37 -15.68
C THR A 18 -3.95 0.07 -15.25
N CYS A 19 -2.96 0.93 -15.50
CA CYS A 19 -3.02 2.36 -15.19
C CYS A 19 -4.21 3.03 -15.89
N ALA A 20 -4.38 2.76 -17.20
CA ALA A 20 -5.52 3.24 -17.96
C ALA A 20 -6.86 2.71 -17.42
N SER A 21 -6.92 1.43 -17.04
CA SER A 21 -8.15 0.80 -16.54
C SER A 21 -8.62 1.37 -15.19
N PHE A 22 -7.68 1.73 -14.32
CA PHE A 22 -7.97 2.22 -12.95
C PHE A 22 -7.76 3.73 -12.78
N ASN A 23 -7.60 4.47 -13.89
CA ASN A 23 -7.47 5.94 -13.89
C ASN A 23 -6.34 6.46 -12.96
N ILE A 24 -5.19 5.78 -13.03
CA ILE A 24 -3.92 6.23 -12.44
C ILE A 24 -2.89 6.40 -13.55
N THR A 25 -1.94 7.29 -13.37
CA THR A 25 -0.84 7.52 -14.32
C THR A 25 0.30 6.54 -14.07
N VAL A 26 1.12 6.29 -15.10
CA VAL A 26 2.33 5.46 -14.96
C VAL A 26 3.33 6.07 -13.97
N SER A 27 3.40 7.40 -13.90
CA SER A 27 4.20 8.10 -12.89
C SER A 27 3.66 7.90 -11.47
N GLU A 28 2.35 7.93 -11.28
CA GLU A 28 1.74 7.61 -9.98
C GLU A 28 2.01 6.16 -9.56
N PHE A 29 1.94 5.21 -10.49
CA PHE A 29 2.29 3.81 -10.24
C PHE A 29 3.75 3.65 -9.81
N ALA A 30 4.68 4.29 -10.52
CA ALA A 30 6.11 4.24 -10.18
C ALA A 30 6.39 4.88 -8.82
N GLU A 31 5.77 6.02 -8.51
CA GLU A 31 5.90 6.67 -7.21
C GLU A 31 5.29 5.82 -6.08
N LEU A 32 4.15 5.16 -6.31
CA LEU A 32 3.57 4.20 -5.38
C LEU A 32 4.55 3.06 -5.05
N GLN A 33 5.13 2.42 -6.07
CA GLN A 33 6.09 1.33 -5.89
C GLN A 33 7.33 1.78 -5.09
N LYS A 34 7.90 2.92 -5.47
CA LYS A 34 9.07 3.52 -4.81
C LYS A 34 8.78 3.87 -3.35
N ARG A 35 7.67 4.56 -3.08
CA ARG A 35 7.31 5.03 -1.73
C ARG A 35 6.92 3.88 -0.81
N ALA A 36 6.16 2.90 -1.28
CA ALA A 36 5.82 1.72 -0.47
C ALA A 36 7.07 0.92 -0.09
N THR A 37 8.02 0.79 -1.03
CA THR A 37 9.32 0.14 -0.77
C THR A 37 10.13 0.90 0.29
N ALA A 38 10.19 2.23 0.18
CA ALA A 38 10.89 3.08 1.15
C ALA A 38 10.23 3.05 2.54
N ALA A 39 8.89 3.00 2.61
CA ALA A 39 8.15 2.98 3.86
C ALA A 39 8.49 1.77 4.75
N LYS A 40 8.98 0.66 4.20
CA LYS A 40 9.47 -0.48 4.99
C LYS A 40 10.51 -0.10 6.04
N ALA A 41 11.30 0.95 5.78
CA ALA A 41 12.34 1.41 6.70
C ALA A 41 11.80 1.98 8.01
N THR A 42 10.51 2.36 8.08
CA THR A 42 9.88 2.94 9.28
C THR A 42 9.09 1.92 10.10
N ALA A 43 9.06 0.65 9.67
CA ALA A 43 8.34 -0.41 10.37
C ALA A 43 8.89 -0.65 11.79
N TYR A 44 7.99 -0.74 12.76
CA TYR A 44 8.30 -1.25 14.09
C TYR A 44 7.94 -2.72 14.15
N CYS A 45 8.90 -3.61 13.84
CA CYS A 45 8.65 -5.05 13.74
C CYS A 45 9.69 -5.88 14.51
N ARG A 46 9.89 -5.58 15.80
CA ARG A 46 10.94 -6.21 16.62
C ARG A 46 10.72 -7.71 16.87
N TYR A 47 9.48 -8.19 16.77
CA TYR A 47 9.11 -9.55 17.10
C TYR A 47 9.24 -10.47 15.88
N SER A 48 8.58 -10.13 14.77
CA SER A 48 8.67 -10.94 13.54
C SER A 48 9.92 -10.65 12.70
N ARG A 49 10.47 -9.43 12.80
CA ARG A 49 11.51 -8.89 11.90
C ARG A 49 11.08 -8.86 10.43
N PHE A 50 9.78 -8.89 10.16
CA PHE A 50 9.21 -8.84 8.83
C PHE A 50 8.66 -7.44 8.54
N ARG A 51 9.37 -6.67 7.72
CA ARG A 51 8.99 -5.30 7.38
C ARG A 51 7.97 -5.30 6.24
N VAL A 52 6.90 -4.56 6.46
CA VAL A 52 5.87 -4.27 5.46
C VAL A 52 5.73 -2.76 5.36
N GLY A 53 5.77 -2.26 4.14
CA GLY A 53 5.56 -0.85 3.82
C GLY A 53 4.36 -0.73 2.91
N ALA A 54 3.59 0.33 3.06
CA ALA A 54 2.47 0.66 2.21
C ALA A 54 2.52 2.15 1.84
N THR A 55 1.95 2.49 0.70
CA THR A 55 1.67 3.88 0.35
C THR A 55 0.32 3.95 -0.33
N LEU A 56 -0.54 4.82 0.18
CA LEU A 56 -1.87 5.08 -0.33
C LEU A 56 -1.84 6.34 -1.19
N LEU A 57 -2.23 6.20 -2.45
CA LEU A 57 -2.49 7.30 -3.37
C LEU A 57 -3.90 7.82 -3.10
N CYS A 58 -3.97 9.10 -2.76
CA CYS A 58 -5.20 9.80 -2.42
C CYS A 58 -5.36 11.09 -3.24
N ALA A 59 -6.53 11.69 -3.13
CA ALA A 59 -6.74 13.10 -3.44
C ALA A 59 -7.25 13.83 -2.18
N ASP A 60 -6.74 15.04 -1.91
CA ASP A 60 -7.27 15.88 -0.85
C ASP A 60 -8.60 16.55 -1.24
N GLU A 61 -9.13 17.44 -0.40
CA GLU A 61 -10.39 18.16 -0.66
C GLU A 61 -10.30 19.11 -1.87
N ALA A 62 -9.10 19.60 -2.21
CA ALA A 62 -8.86 20.41 -3.40
C ALA A 62 -8.66 19.57 -4.67
N GLY A 63 -8.56 18.25 -4.53
CA GLY A 63 -8.29 17.32 -5.62
C GLY A 63 -6.80 17.09 -5.90
N GLU A 64 -5.91 17.63 -5.06
CA GLU A 64 -4.47 17.47 -5.23
C GLU A 64 -4.02 16.06 -4.84
N VAL A 65 -3.05 15.55 -5.58
CA VAL A 65 -2.52 14.19 -5.37
C VAL A 65 -1.71 14.15 -4.08
N VAL A 66 -2.08 13.24 -3.18
CA VAL A 66 -1.38 13.01 -1.90
C VAL A 66 -0.95 11.56 -1.76
N TYR A 67 0.26 11.33 -1.24
CA TYR A 67 0.79 10.01 -0.93
C TYR A 67 0.92 9.84 0.57
N VAL A 68 0.14 8.92 1.15
CA VAL A 68 0.16 8.64 2.58
C VAL A 68 0.93 7.35 2.85
N PRO A 69 2.11 7.41 3.49
CA PRO A 69 2.89 6.22 3.81
C PRO A 69 2.31 5.48 5.02
N GLY A 70 2.55 4.18 5.08
CA GLY A 70 2.29 3.35 6.25
C GLY A 70 3.33 2.25 6.37
N ALA A 71 3.57 1.79 7.60
CA ALA A 71 4.45 0.66 7.88
C ALA A 71 3.84 -0.17 9.01
N ASN A 72 4.16 -1.47 9.08
CA ASN A 72 3.62 -2.30 10.15
C ASN A 72 4.20 -1.90 11.51
N VAL A 73 3.32 -1.88 12.52
CA VAL A 73 3.64 -1.57 13.92
C VAL A 73 3.20 -2.75 14.77
N GLU A 74 4.17 -3.48 15.30
CA GLU A 74 3.96 -4.65 16.13
C GLU A 74 3.82 -4.31 17.61
N ASN A 75 3.29 -5.25 18.36
CA ASN A 75 3.21 -5.20 19.81
C ASN A 75 3.45 -6.61 20.38
N ALA A 76 3.90 -6.70 21.63
CA ALA A 76 4.07 -7.98 22.31
C ALA A 76 2.73 -8.72 22.48
N SER A 77 1.62 -8.00 22.61
CA SER A 77 0.28 -8.56 22.43
C SER A 77 -0.01 -8.67 20.92
N TYR A 78 0.33 -9.81 20.33
CA TYR A 78 0.34 -9.98 18.86
C TYR A 78 -0.96 -9.58 18.15
N PRO A 79 -2.17 -9.83 18.69
CA PRO A 79 -3.41 -9.46 18.02
C PRO A 79 -3.62 -7.96 17.80
N VAL A 80 -2.95 -7.09 18.59
CA VAL A 80 -3.10 -5.62 18.43
C VAL A 80 -2.09 -5.02 17.45
N GLY A 81 -1.23 -5.84 16.84
CA GLY A 81 -0.35 -5.41 15.77
C GLY A 81 -1.14 -4.81 14.60
N THR A 82 -0.64 -3.69 14.07
CA THR A 82 -1.29 -2.97 12.96
C THR A 82 -0.47 -3.12 11.69
N CYS A 83 -1.12 -3.54 10.61
CA CYS A 83 -0.48 -3.74 9.31
C CYS A 83 -0.24 -2.39 8.61
N ALA A 84 0.71 -2.36 7.66
CA ALA A 84 1.11 -1.13 6.98
C ALA A 84 -0.04 -0.44 6.25
N GLU A 85 -0.94 -1.22 5.63
CA GLU A 85 -2.11 -0.73 4.91
C GLU A 85 -3.06 0.00 5.87
N ARG A 86 -3.36 -0.61 7.03
CA ARG A 86 -4.21 -0.02 8.07
C ARG A 86 -3.60 1.26 8.64
N VAL A 87 -2.28 1.33 8.77
CA VAL A 87 -1.58 2.58 9.16
C VAL A 87 -1.74 3.66 8.09
N ALA A 88 -1.56 3.33 6.81
CA ALA A 88 -1.72 4.30 5.71
C ALA A 88 -3.15 4.85 5.62
N PHE A 89 -4.16 3.96 5.65
CA PHE A 89 -5.56 4.37 5.67
C PHE A 89 -5.93 5.18 6.91
N GLY A 90 -5.53 4.70 8.10
CA GLY A 90 -5.79 5.41 9.35
C GLY A 90 -5.21 6.83 9.33
N THR A 91 -3.96 6.97 8.86
CA THR A 91 -3.28 8.27 8.72
C THR A 91 -4.01 9.19 7.74
N ALA A 92 -4.44 8.65 6.58
CA ALA A 92 -5.18 9.43 5.59
C ALA A 92 -6.50 9.96 6.18
N VAL A 93 -7.29 9.07 6.79
CA VAL A 93 -8.60 9.40 7.37
C VAL A 93 -8.47 10.43 8.49
N THR A 94 -7.50 10.27 9.40
CA THR A 94 -7.29 11.24 10.49
C THR A 94 -6.73 12.57 10.00
N SER A 95 -6.11 12.60 8.82
CA SER A 95 -5.66 13.83 8.13
C SER A 95 -6.75 14.47 7.29
N GLY A 96 -8.01 14.02 7.39
CA GLY A 96 -9.16 14.56 6.63
C GLY A 96 -9.29 14.02 5.20
N ILE A 97 -8.38 13.14 4.76
CA ILE A 97 -8.37 12.59 3.40
C ILE A 97 -9.32 11.39 3.33
N LYS A 98 -10.32 11.47 2.46
CA LYS A 98 -11.34 10.42 2.26
C LYS A 98 -11.48 9.93 0.83
N THR A 99 -10.70 10.49 -0.10
CA THR A 99 -10.69 10.07 -1.51
C THR A 99 -9.46 9.21 -1.77
N PHE A 100 -9.68 7.89 -1.90
CA PHE A 100 -8.61 6.90 -2.11
C PHE A 100 -8.63 6.39 -3.54
N ARG A 101 -7.46 6.30 -4.17
CA ARG A 101 -7.33 5.93 -5.60
C ARG A 101 -6.63 4.59 -5.80
N ALA A 102 -5.51 4.36 -5.11
CA ALA A 102 -4.74 3.11 -5.21
C ALA A 102 -3.84 2.92 -4.00
N ILE A 103 -3.42 1.69 -3.72
CA ILE A 103 -2.43 1.38 -2.67
C ILE A 103 -1.34 0.46 -3.22
N ALA A 104 -0.09 0.75 -2.88
CA ALA A 104 1.02 -0.18 -3.08
C ALA A 104 1.46 -0.75 -1.73
N VAL A 105 1.78 -2.05 -1.71
CA VAL A 105 2.27 -2.77 -0.54
C VAL A 105 3.57 -3.48 -0.92
N ALA A 106 4.58 -3.33 -0.08
CA ALA A 106 5.90 -3.90 -0.27
C ALA A 106 6.30 -4.74 0.94
N THR A 107 6.88 -5.91 0.67
CA THR A 107 7.45 -6.81 1.68
C THR A 107 8.92 -7.09 1.40
N ASP A 108 9.58 -7.83 2.29
CA ASP A 108 10.98 -8.24 2.13
C ASP A 108 11.18 -9.58 1.41
N ILE A 109 10.08 -10.24 1.00
CA ILE A 109 10.11 -11.52 0.28
C ILE A 109 9.70 -11.37 -1.19
N SER A 110 10.15 -12.34 -2.01
CA SER A 110 9.76 -12.51 -3.40
C SER A 110 9.22 -13.94 -3.61
N PRO A 111 8.01 -14.12 -4.20
CA PRO A 111 7.07 -13.05 -4.56
C PRO A 111 6.57 -12.29 -3.33
N PRO A 112 6.15 -11.02 -3.48
CA PRO A 112 5.68 -10.22 -2.36
C PRO A 112 4.42 -10.84 -1.74
N ALA A 113 4.27 -10.69 -0.42
CA ALA A 113 3.07 -11.18 0.25
C ALA A 113 1.86 -10.29 -0.09
N SER A 114 0.71 -10.92 -0.31
CA SER A 114 -0.55 -10.18 -0.52
C SER A 114 -1.09 -9.62 0.81
N PRO A 115 -1.91 -8.55 0.79
CA PRO A 115 -2.60 -8.04 1.97
C PRO A 115 -3.38 -9.12 2.72
N CYS A 116 -3.34 -9.07 4.05
CA CYS A 116 -4.08 -10.01 4.90
C CYS A 116 -5.59 -9.77 4.85
N GLY A 117 -6.40 -10.74 5.32
CA GLY A 117 -7.86 -10.63 5.26
C GLY A 117 -8.43 -9.39 5.96
N MET A 118 -7.85 -8.96 7.08
CA MET A 118 -8.27 -7.74 7.78
C MET A 118 -8.01 -6.48 6.95
N CYS A 119 -6.87 -6.39 6.27
CA CYS A 119 -6.54 -5.24 5.42
C CYS A 119 -7.36 -5.19 4.14
N ARG A 120 -7.85 -6.34 3.64
CA ARG A 120 -8.75 -6.38 2.48
C ARG A 120 -10.19 -5.99 2.82
N GLN A 121 -10.58 -6.15 4.08
CA GLN A 121 -11.93 -5.87 4.56
C GLN A 121 -12.12 -4.41 5.03
N LEU A 122 -11.02 -3.78 5.46
CA LEU A 122 -10.95 -2.37 5.87
C LEU A 122 -10.95 -1.44 4.65
#